data_AF-A0A7X3KF13-F1
#
_entry.id   AF-A0A7X3KF13-F1
#
_cell.length_a   1.000
_cell.length_b   1.000
_cell.length_c   1.000
_cell.angle_alpha   90.00
_cell.angle_beta   90.00
_cell.angle_gamma   90.00
#
_symmetry.space_group_name_H-M   'P 1'
#
loop_
_entity.id
_entity.type
_entity.pdbx_description
1 polymer ?
#
loop_
_entity_poly.entity_id
_entity_poly.type
_entity_poly.pdbx_seq_one_letter_code
_entity_poly.pdbx_strand_id
1 'polypeptide(L)'
;MPDGTTVKAEFIILGDEFSTEMITEMLNIAPTEVYHKGDLSKANRPRGETCWSISNIENNDKPAIYLDYDTINFASEIGATINFDYYIYS
;
A
#
# COMPACT_ATOMS: atom_id res chain seq x y z
N MET A 1 -10.55 -29.09 -13.71
CA MET A 1 -9.83 -28.51 -12.57
C MET A 1 -10.17 -27.02 -12.53
N PRO A 2 -11.20 -26.55 -11.80
CA PRO A 2 -11.34 -25.12 -11.55
C PRO A 2 -10.30 -24.68 -10.49
N ASP A 3 -8.99 -24.76 -10.79
CA ASP A 3 -7.99 -24.84 -9.71
C ASP A 3 -7.00 -23.66 -9.77
N GLY A 4 -7.51 -22.44 -9.91
CA GLY A 4 -6.74 -21.22 -9.69
C GLY A 4 -7.18 -20.56 -8.39
N THR A 5 -6.34 -20.54 -7.36
CA THR A 5 -6.55 -19.65 -6.21
C THR A 5 -6.21 -18.24 -6.66
N THR A 6 -7.20 -17.35 -6.71
CA THR A 6 -6.94 -15.92 -6.94
C THR A 6 -6.50 -15.30 -5.63
N VAL A 7 -5.41 -14.55 -5.71
CA VAL A 7 -4.79 -13.90 -4.56
C VAL A 7 -4.68 -12.41 -4.81
N LYS A 8 -5.00 -11.59 -3.81
CA LYS A 8 -4.64 -10.17 -3.78
C LYS A 8 -3.64 -9.93 -2.66
N ALA A 9 -2.51 -9.33 -2.98
CA ALA A 9 -1.56 -8.79 -2.00
C ALA A 9 -1.62 -7.27 -2.05
N GLU A 10 -1.54 -6.63 -0.88
CA GLU A 10 -1.55 -5.18 -0.75
C GLU A 10 -0.45 -4.74 0.21
N PHE A 11 0.34 -3.75 -0.24
CA PHE A 11 1.41 -3.09 0.51
C PHE A 11 1.00 -1.66 0.79
N ILE A 12 1.11 -1.25 2.04
CA ILE A 12 0.54 0.01 2.53
C ILE A 12 1.59 0.77 3.34
N ILE A 13 1.76 2.04 3.03
CA ILE A 13 2.48 3.03 3.86
C ILE A 13 1.42 3.95 4.46
N LEU A 14 1.32 3.97 5.80
CA LEU A 14 0.28 4.70 6.54
C LEU A 14 0.90 5.51 7.67
N GLY A 15 0.48 6.77 7.82
CA GLY A 15 1.03 7.70 8.81
C GLY A 15 0.27 9.02 8.81
N ASP A 16 0.64 9.95 9.70
CA ASP A 16 -0.15 11.16 9.95
C ASP A 16 -0.31 12.04 8.70
N GLU A 17 0.76 12.74 8.30
CA GLU A 17 0.82 13.56 7.09
C GLU A 17 2.19 13.38 6.42
N PHE A 18 2.19 12.99 5.14
CA PHE A 18 3.41 12.85 4.33
C PHE A 18 3.10 13.09 2.84
N SER A 19 4.14 13.39 2.04
CA SER A 19 3.99 13.50 0.59
C SER A 19 3.93 12.10 -0.04
N THR A 20 2.83 11.84 -0.75
CA THR A 20 2.60 10.58 -1.44
C THR A 20 3.39 10.51 -2.76
N GLU A 21 3.71 11.66 -3.33
CA GLU A 21 4.57 11.80 -4.51
C GLU A 21 6.01 11.38 -4.21
N MET A 22 6.56 11.76 -3.05
CA MET A 22 7.91 11.34 -2.63
C MET A 22 8.03 9.81 -2.53
N ILE A 23 6.98 9.13 -2.07
CA ILE A 23 6.94 7.65 -2.04
C ILE A 23 6.97 7.10 -3.47
N THR A 24 6.15 7.64 -4.36
CA THR A 24 6.09 7.20 -5.76
C THR A 24 7.43 7.40 -6.46
N GLU A 25 8.12 8.51 -6.22
CA GLU A 25 9.44 8.78 -6.79
C GLU A 25 10.50 7.82 -6.22
N MET A 26 10.49 7.58 -4.91
CA MET A 26 11.44 6.67 -4.26
C MET A 26 11.29 5.23 -4.72
N LEU A 27 10.05 4.72 -4.72
CA LEU A 27 9.77 3.35 -5.11
C LEU A 27 9.77 3.17 -6.64
N ASN A 28 9.73 4.28 -7.39
CA ASN A 28 9.54 4.30 -8.85
C ASN A 28 8.33 3.47 -9.30
N ILE A 29 7.24 3.56 -8.54
CA ILE A 29 6.02 2.77 -8.69
C ILE A 29 4.81 3.68 -8.48
N ALA A 30 3.79 3.54 -9.33
CA ALA A 30 2.51 4.21 -9.14
C ALA A 30 1.63 3.44 -8.14
N PRO A 31 1.00 4.11 -7.16
CA PRO A 31 0.09 3.48 -6.21
C PRO A 31 -1.17 2.98 -6.89
N THR A 32 -1.81 2.01 -6.26
CA THR A 32 -3.20 1.64 -6.54
C THR A 32 -4.19 2.56 -5.83
N GLU A 33 -3.91 2.93 -4.56
CA GLU A 33 -4.74 3.85 -3.80
C GLU A 33 -3.89 4.90 -3.08
N VAL A 34 -4.40 6.13 -3.07
CA VAL A 34 -3.89 7.24 -2.25
C VAL A 34 -5.07 7.95 -1.63
N TYR A 35 -4.94 8.32 -0.35
CA TYR A 35 -5.78 9.32 0.28
C TYR A 35 -4.97 10.11 1.29
N HIS A 36 -5.34 11.36 1.50
CA HIS A 36 -4.70 12.23 2.47
C HIS A 36 -5.55 12.35 3.72
N LYS A 37 -4.89 12.63 4.84
CA LYS A 37 -5.58 12.97 6.09
C LYS A 37 -6.57 14.10 5.85
N GLY A 38 -7.77 13.97 6.42
CA GLY A 38 -8.86 14.93 6.24
C GLY A 38 -9.71 14.69 5.00
N ASP A 39 -9.24 13.93 4.00
CA ASP A 39 -10.07 13.56 2.84
C ASP A 39 -11.33 12.83 3.30
N LEU A 40 -12.45 13.07 2.62
CA LEU A 40 -13.70 12.39 2.91
C LEU A 40 -13.69 10.99 2.30
N SER A 41 -13.80 9.97 3.17
CA SER A 41 -14.03 8.59 2.73
C SER A 41 -15.39 8.42 2.05
N LYS A 42 -15.62 7.25 1.42
CA LYS A 42 -16.93 6.88 0.83
C LYS A 42 -18.08 6.92 1.85
N ALA A 43 -17.80 6.79 3.15
CA ALA A 43 -18.77 6.91 4.22
C ALA A 43 -18.94 8.36 4.75
N ASN A 44 -18.40 9.35 4.03
CA ASN A 44 -18.37 10.76 4.41
C ASN A 44 -17.74 11.04 5.78
N ARG A 45 -16.74 10.22 6.15
CA ARG A 45 -15.92 10.40 7.35
C ARG A 45 -14.53 10.86 6.95
N PRO A 46 -13.95 11.88 7.61
CA PRO A 46 -12.57 12.30 7.33
C PRO A 46 -11.60 11.16 7.63
N ARG A 47 -10.61 10.98 6.77
CA ARG A 47 -9.50 10.05 6.99
C ARG A 47 -8.64 10.56 8.14
N GLY A 48 -8.27 9.68 9.06
CA GLY A 48 -7.45 10.03 10.22
C GLY A 48 -5.96 10.20 9.89
N GLU A 49 -5.52 9.63 8.76
CA GLU A 49 -4.13 9.48 8.35
C GLU A 49 -4.03 9.59 6.82
N THR A 50 -2.80 9.79 6.35
CA THR A 50 -2.41 9.73 4.94
C THR A 50 -1.98 8.31 4.58
N CYS A 51 -2.40 7.83 3.41
CA CYS A 51 -2.14 6.47 2.94
C CYS A 51 -1.66 6.48 1.51
N TRP A 52 -0.65 5.63 1.26
CA TRP A 52 -0.20 5.22 -0.06
C TRP A 52 -0.22 3.69 -0.08
N SER A 53 -0.93 3.07 -1.03
CA SER A 53 -0.90 1.62 -1.18
C SER A 53 -0.75 1.18 -2.61
N ILE A 54 -0.09 0.04 -2.80
CA ILE A 54 -0.09 -0.72 -4.05
C ILE A 54 -0.68 -2.09 -3.78
N SER A 55 -1.53 -2.55 -4.69
CA SER A 55 -2.03 -3.90 -4.66
C SER A 55 -1.91 -4.57 -6.02
N ASN A 56 -1.64 -5.87 -6.00
CA ASN A 56 -1.66 -6.69 -7.20
C ASN A 56 -2.59 -7.90 -7.00
N ILE A 57 -3.31 -8.27 -8.06
CA ILE A 57 -4.13 -9.48 -8.10
C ILE A 57 -3.43 -10.45 -9.04
N GLU A 58 -2.94 -11.56 -8.49
CA GLU A 58 -2.21 -12.56 -9.26
C GLU A 58 -2.95 -13.90 -9.21
N ASN A 59 -3.07 -14.53 -10.39
CA ASN A 59 -3.56 -15.89 -10.53
C ASN A 59 -2.35 -16.82 -10.55
N ASN A 60 -2.01 -17.39 -9.40
CA ASN A 60 -1.04 -18.48 -9.27
C ASN A 60 0.45 -18.12 -9.46
N ASP A 61 0.82 -16.84 -9.58
CA ASP A 61 2.20 -16.36 -9.44
C ASP A 61 2.47 -15.84 -8.03
N LYS A 62 3.73 -15.93 -7.58
CA LYS A 62 4.14 -15.56 -6.21
C LYS A 62 4.44 -14.06 -6.16
N PRO A 63 3.64 -13.22 -5.48
CA PRO A 63 4.03 -11.85 -5.25
C PRO A 63 5.23 -11.85 -4.30
N ALA A 64 6.36 -11.31 -4.77
CA ALA A 64 7.53 -11.04 -3.92
C ALA A 64 7.68 -9.52 -3.79
N ILE A 65 7.54 -9.03 -2.55
CA ILE A 65 7.76 -7.63 -2.21
C ILE A 65 9.06 -7.56 -1.42
N TYR A 66 10.04 -6.83 -1.97
CA TYR A 66 11.33 -6.61 -1.32
C TYR A 66 11.39 -5.17 -0.83
N LEU A 67 11.75 -4.99 0.44
CA LEU A 67 12.04 -3.68 1.01
C LEU A 67 13.55 -3.57 1.21
N ASP A 68 14.16 -2.63 0.49
CA ASP A 68 15.56 -2.29 0.73
C ASP A 68 15.71 -1.37 1.94
N TYR A 69 16.96 -1.17 2.34
CA TYR A 69 17.30 -0.35 3.51
C TYR A 69 16.78 1.08 3.37
N ASP A 70 16.86 1.66 2.18
CA ASP A 70 16.46 3.03 1.91
C ASP A 70 14.95 3.20 2.04
N THR A 71 14.16 2.24 1.53
CA THR A 71 12.70 2.21 1.69
C THR A 71 12.28 2.12 3.16
N ILE A 72 12.93 1.23 3.93
CA ILE A 72 12.62 1.05 5.37
C ILE A 72 12.97 2.31 6.15
N ASN A 73 14.15 2.89 5.88
CA ASN A 73 14.59 4.12 6.52
C ASN A 73 13.65 5.28 6.21
N PHE A 74 13.26 5.44 4.95
CA PHE A 74 12.36 6.51 4.56
C PHE A 74 11.02 6.43 5.30
N ALA A 75 10.41 5.24 5.35
CA ALA A 75 9.17 5.05 6.11
C ALA A 75 9.35 5.45 7.58
N SER A 76 10.49 5.11 8.18
CA SER A 76 10.83 5.53 9.55
C SER A 76 11.01 7.05 9.67
N GLU A 77 11.65 7.71 8.69
CA GLU A 77 11.90 9.16 8.70
C GLU A 77 10.60 9.97 8.63
N ILE A 78 9.62 9.51 7.86
CA ILE A 78 8.30 10.15 7.75
C ILE A 78 7.33 9.73 8.86
N GLY A 79 7.79 8.92 9.82
CA GLY A 79 6.95 8.41 10.91
C GLY A 79 5.80 7.52 10.43
N ALA A 80 5.96 6.86 9.28
CA ALA A 80 4.97 5.95 8.73
C ALA A 80 5.17 4.52 9.19
N THR A 81 4.07 3.78 9.18
CA THR A 81 4.00 2.34 9.37
C THR A 81 3.90 1.64 8.03
N ILE A 82 4.47 0.44 7.95
CA ILE A 82 4.38 -0.43 6.79
C ILE A 82 3.45 -1.59 7.14
N ASN A 83 2.36 -1.74 6.40
CA ASN A 83 1.40 -2.82 6.57
C ASN A 83 1.33 -3.71 5.31
N PHE A 84 1.02 -4.98 5.52
CA PHE A 84 0.84 -5.97 4.46
C PHE A 84 -0.49 -6.68 4.67
N ASP A 85 -1.38 -6.60 3.68
CA ASP A 85 -2.65 -7.31 3.66
C ASP A 85 -2.64 -8.38 2.56
N TYR A 86 -3.33 -9.49 2.83
CA TYR A 86 -3.43 -10.62 1.91
C TYR A 86 -4.85 -11.18 1.89
N TYR A 87 -5.37 -11.41 0.69
CA TYR A 87 -6.72 -11.92 0.47
C TYR A 87 -6.69 -13.15 -0.43
N ILE A 88 -7.37 -14.21 0.00
CA ILE A 88 -7.61 -15.43 -0.77
C ILE A 88 -9.07 -15.40 -1.22
N TYR A 89 -9.28 -15.56 -2.53
CA TYR A 89 -10.62 -15.71 -3.10
C TYR A 89 -10.87 -17.18 -3.44
N SER A 90 -12.06 -17.67 -3.09
CA SER A 90 -12.56 -19.04 -3.31
C SER A 90 -13.75 -19.06 -4.26
#